data_AF-A0A8C2X7Q3-F1
#
_entry.id   AF-A0A8C2X7Q3-F1
#
_cell.length_a   1.000
_cell.length_b   1.000
_cell.length_c   1.000
_cell.angle_alpha   90.00
_cell.angle_beta   90.00
_cell.angle_gamma   90.00
#
_symmetry.space_group_name_H-M   'P 1'
#
loop_
_entity.id
_entity.type
_entity.pdbx_description
1 polymer ?
#
loop_
_entity_poly.entity_id
_entity_poly.type
_entity_poly.pdbx_seq_one_letter_code
_entity_poly.pdbx_strand_id
1 'polypeptide(L)'
;MADSTITADDIEGELFKIDRIRDVLVRRESELRYMMDDIQLCKEITRLKKELQKLVSIPDNDKSSEDRQKEEELLQQIHKLVETRDFLVDDVEFERLRCASASLVSSQLGGTPVTARCEKPEGLLGR
;
A
#
# COMPACT_ATOMS: atom_id res chain seq x y z
N MET A 1 -20.93 -31.24 38.54
CA MET A 1 -20.45 -30.18 37.63
C MET A 1 -20.49 -30.77 36.24
N ALA A 2 -21.22 -30.16 35.30
CA ALA A 2 -21.26 -30.64 33.93
C ALA A 2 -19.94 -30.23 33.26
N ASP A 3 -19.05 -31.19 33.07
CA ASP A 3 -17.90 -31.01 32.20
C ASP A 3 -18.48 -30.83 30.80
N SER A 4 -18.48 -29.59 30.30
CA SER A 4 -18.93 -29.30 28.95
C SER A 4 -17.85 -29.82 28.01
N THR A 5 -18.00 -31.05 27.53
CA THR A 5 -17.13 -31.61 26.51
C THR A 5 -17.31 -30.81 25.24
N ILE A 6 -16.32 -29.97 24.93
CA ILE A 6 -16.17 -29.28 23.65
C ILE A 6 -16.25 -30.34 22.54
N THR A 7 -17.19 -30.17 21.61
CA THR A 7 -17.38 -31.09 20.49
C THR A 7 -16.45 -30.71 19.32
N ALA A 8 -16.25 -31.64 18.38
CA ALA A 8 -15.50 -31.35 17.15
C ALA A 8 -16.15 -30.18 16.36
N ASP A 9 -17.48 -30.13 16.32
CA ASP A 9 -18.24 -29.06 15.67
C ASP A 9 -17.99 -27.69 16.31
N ASP A 10 -17.85 -27.64 17.65
CA ASP A 10 -17.51 -26.40 18.36
C ASP A 10 -16.10 -25.90 17.98
N ILE A 11 -15.13 -26.82 17.86
CA ILE A 11 -13.76 -26.50 17.44
C ILE A 11 -13.74 -26.00 16.00
N GLU A 12 -14.44 -26.68 15.09
CA GLU A 12 -14.56 -26.25 13.69
C GLU A 12 -15.22 -24.87 13.56
N GLY A 13 -16.25 -24.60 14.37
CA GLY A 13 -16.90 -23.30 14.44
C GLY A 13 -15.96 -22.19 14.88
N GLU A 14 -15.12 -22.43 15.88
CA GLU A 14 -14.10 -21.45 16.32
C GLU A 14 -12.97 -21.26 15.30
N LEU A 15 -12.52 -22.33 14.63
CA LEU A 15 -11.52 -22.24 13.56
C LEU A 15 -12.01 -21.36 12.41
N PHE A 16 -13.28 -21.52 12.02
CA PHE A 16 -13.89 -20.68 10.99
C PHE A 16 -13.96 -19.20 11.39
N LYS A 17 -14.23 -18.90 12.66
CA LYS A 17 -14.17 -17.53 13.19
C LYS A 17 -12.75 -16.97 13.14
N ILE A 18 -11.75 -17.77 13.53
CA ILE A 18 -10.33 -17.38 13.48
C ILE A 18 -9.90 -17.06 12.05
N ASP A 19 -10.25 -17.91 11.08
CA ASP A 19 -9.91 -17.68 9.68
C ASP A 19 -10.57 -16.40 9.13
N ARG A 20 -11.84 -16.16 9.47
CA ARG A 20 -12.52 -14.89 9.11
C ARG A 20 -11.82 -13.67 9.69
N ILE A 21 -11.40 -13.73 10.96
CA ILE A 21 -10.66 -12.64 11.60
C ILE A 21 -9.31 -12.44 10.90
N ARG A 22 -8.59 -13.52 10.58
CA ARG A 22 -7.32 -13.46 9.86
C ARG A 22 -7.48 -12.74 8.52
N ASP A 23 -8.50 -13.07 7.74
CA ASP A 23 -8.76 -12.45 6.44
C ASP A 23 -8.99 -10.93 6.54
N VAL A 24 -9.74 -10.50 7.56
CA VAL A 24 -9.97 -9.07 7.83
C VAL A 24 -8.66 -8.38 8.21
N LEU A 25 -7.85 -9.00 9.07
CA LEU A 25 -6.59 -8.43 9.52
C LEU A 25 -5.57 -8.30 8.38
N VAL A 26 -5.42 -9.32 7.53
CA VAL A 26 -4.49 -9.30 6.39
C VAL A 26 -4.87 -8.20 5.39
N ARG A 27 -6.17 -8.03 5.09
CA ARG A 27 -6.63 -6.92 4.22
C ARG A 27 -6.29 -5.56 4.83
N ARG A 28 -6.56 -5.39 6.13
CA ARG A 28 -6.28 -4.14 6.83
C ARG A 28 -4.78 -3.84 6.91
N GLU A 29 -3.95 -4.85 7.11
CA GLU A 29 -2.50 -4.70 7.09
C GLU A 29 -2.01 -4.20 5.73
N SER A 30 -2.50 -4.79 4.64
CA SER A 30 -2.15 -4.34 3.28
C SER A 30 -2.57 -2.88 3.05
N GLU A 31 -3.80 -2.49 3.42
CA GLU A 31 -4.24 -1.09 3.36
C GLU A 31 -3.28 -0.16 4.13
N LEU A 32 -2.90 -0.54 5.35
CA LEU A 32 -1.95 0.22 6.16
C LEU A 32 -0.57 0.31 5.49
N ARG A 33 -0.10 -0.75 4.84
CA ARG A 33 1.18 -0.78 4.12
C ARG A 33 1.17 0.17 2.92
N TYR A 34 0.10 0.16 2.12
CA TYR A 34 -0.07 1.13 1.03
C TYR A 34 -0.08 2.58 1.52
N MET A 35 -0.82 2.87 2.61
CA MET A 35 -0.83 4.22 3.20
C MET A 35 0.54 4.63 3.75
N MET A 36 1.27 3.71 4.38
CA MET A 36 2.61 3.98 4.88
C MET A 36 3.55 4.38 3.72
N ASP A 37 3.49 3.67 2.60
CA ASP A 37 4.34 3.95 1.44
C ASP A 37 3.99 5.28 0.77
N ASP A 38 2.69 5.60 0.59
CA ASP A 38 2.26 6.91 0.09
C ASP A 38 2.73 8.05 1.02
N ILE A 39 2.67 7.85 2.34
CA ILE A 39 3.17 8.82 3.32
C ILE A 39 4.69 9.03 3.16
N GLN A 40 5.48 7.96 2.94
CA GLN A 40 6.93 8.10 2.74
C GLN A 40 7.26 8.83 1.43
N LEU A 41 6.58 8.47 0.33
CA LEU A 41 6.72 9.15 -0.96
C LEU A 41 6.37 10.65 -0.81
N CYS A 42 5.25 10.97 -0.16
CA CYS A 42 4.83 12.35 0.08
C CYS A 42 5.83 13.14 0.92
N LYS A 43 6.42 12.53 1.96
CA LYS A 43 7.47 13.16 2.79
C LYS A 43 8.70 13.51 1.96
N GLU A 44 9.15 12.57 1.14
CA GLU A 44 10.36 12.77 0.33
C GLU A 44 10.11 13.80 -0.79
N ILE A 45 8.98 13.71 -1.49
CA ILE A 45 8.57 14.73 -2.47
C ILE A 45 8.52 16.11 -1.81
N THR A 46 7.96 16.22 -0.61
CA THR A 46 7.88 17.50 0.12
C THR A 46 9.27 18.02 0.49
N ARG A 47 10.20 17.15 0.90
CA ARG A 47 11.59 17.51 1.20
C ARG A 47 12.29 18.06 -0.05
N LEU A 48 12.22 17.34 -1.17
CA LEU A 48 12.83 17.74 -2.44
C LEU A 48 12.22 19.03 -2.97
N LYS A 49 10.88 19.18 -2.92
CA LYS A 49 10.19 20.42 -3.31
C LYS A 49 10.65 21.63 -2.50
N LYS A 50 10.88 21.47 -1.19
CA LYS A 50 11.42 22.55 -0.34
C LYS A 50 12.86 22.92 -0.73
N GLU A 51 13.67 21.95 -1.14
CA GLU A 51 15.02 22.21 -1.62
C GLU A 51 15.00 22.94 -2.97
N LEU A 52 14.17 22.45 -3.90
CA LEU A 52 13.96 23.06 -5.21
C LEU A 52 13.46 24.51 -5.10
N GLN A 53 12.50 24.77 -4.21
CA GLN A 53 11.95 26.11 -4.00
C GLN A 53 13.01 27.15 -3.60
N LYS A 54 14.08 26.73 -2.90
CA LYS A 54 15.20 27.62 -2.57
C LYS A 54 15.96 28.05 -3.83
N LEU A 55 16.21 27.13 -4.75
CA LEU A 55 16.91 27.41 -6.01
C LEU A 55 16.03 28.25 -6.95
N VAL A 56 14.75 27.90 -7.08
CA VAL A 56 13.78 28.63 -7.92
C VAL A 56 13.57 30.07 -7.42
N SER A 57 13.78 30.34 -6.14
CA SER A 57 13.68 31.71 -5.59
C SER A 57 14.84 32.63 -5.99
N ILE A 58 15.93 32.09 -6.53
CA ILE A 58 17.06 32.86 -7.05
C ILE A 58 16.71 33.33 -8.47
N PRO A 59 16.86 34.62 -8.81
CA PRO A 59 16.68 35.09 -10.18
C PRO A 59 17.63 34.38 -11.16
N ASP A 60 17.17 34.08 -12.37
CA ASP A 60 17.96 33.29 -13.34
C ASP A 60 19.30 33.92 -13.76
N ASN A 61 19.42 35.24 -13.65
CA ASN A 61 20.66 35.98 -13.89
C ASN A 61 21.70 35.76 -12.79
N ASP A 62 21.25 35.42 -11.58
CA ASP A 62 22.08 35.24 -10.38
C ASP A 62 22.35 33.75 -10.09
N LYS A 63 21.70 32.82 -10.84
CA LYS A 63 21.93 31.38 -10.73
C LYS A 63 23.26 30.97 -11.36
N SER A 64 24.07 30.25 -10.59
CA SER A 64 25.26 29.56 -11.11
C SER A 64 24.89 28.39 -12.03
N SER A 65 25.87 27.82 -12.74
CA SER A 65 25.65 26.58 -13.48
C SER A 65 25.34 25.40 -12.56
N GLU A 66 25.92 25.38 -11.37
CA GLU A 66 25.66 24.35 -10.37
C GLU A 66 24.23 24.42 -9.83
N ASP A 67 23.70 25.63 -9.61
CA ASP A 67 22.31 25.83 -9.20
C ASP A 67 21.33 25.27 -10.24
N ARG A 68 21.58 25.55 -11.52
CA ARG A 68 20.75 25.05 -12.63
C ARG A 68 20.81 23.54 -12.74
N GLN A 69 22.00 22.96 -12.61
CA GLN A 69 22.19 21.52 -12.66
C GLN A 69 21.46 20.83 -11.49
N LYS A 70 21.58 21.39 -10.29
CA LYS A 70 20.90 20.88 -9.10
C LYS A 70 19.38 21.02 -9.18
N GLU A 71 18.89 22.12 -9.77
CA GLU A 71 17.46 22.33 -10.05
C GLU A 71 16.90 21.21 -10.94
N GLU A 72 17.60 20.90 -12.03
CA GLU A 72 17.25 19.81 -12.95
C GLU A 72 17.28 18.43 -12.25
N GLU A 73 18.32 18.15 -11.46
CA GLU A 73 18.42 16.89 -10.70
C GLU A 73 17.28 16.71 -9.70
N LEU A 74 16.90 17.77 -8.99
CA LEU A 74 15.78 17.74 -8.05
C LEU A 74 14.45 17.51 -8.77
N LEU A 75 14.24 18.16 -9.92
CA LEU A 75 13.06 17.95 -10.75
C LEU A 75 12.95 16.48 -11.22
N GLN A 76 14.04 15.91 -11.71
CA GLN A 76 14.08 14.51 -12.15
C GLN A 76 13.79 13.54 -11.00
N GLN A 77 14.32 13.80 -9.79
CA GLN A 77 14.03 12.98 -8.62
C GLN A 77 12.56 13.08 -8.20
N ILE A 78 11.99 14.29 -8.19
CA ILE A 78 10.57 14.50 -7.89
C ILE A 78 9.69 13.77 -8.91
N HIS A 79 10.02 13.84 -10.20
CA HIS A 79 9.28 13.15 -11.25
C HIS A 79 9.21 11.64 -11.02
N LYS A 80 10.37 11.00 -10.75
CA LYS A 80 10.44 9.56 -10.45
C LYS A 80 9.60 9.16 -9.24
N LEU A 81 9.59 9.97 -8.19
CA LEU A 81 8.78 9.69 -7.00
C LEU A 81 7.28 9.84 -7.27
N VAL A 82 6.89 10.81 -8.11
CA VAL A 82 5.49 10.97 -8.56
C VAL A 82 5.07 9.77 -9.40
N GLU A 83 5.89 9.34 -10.36
CA GLU A 83 5.63 8.11 -11.14
C GLU A 83 5.48 6.88 -10.24
N THR A 84 6.38 6.72 -9.26
CA THR A 84 6.31 5.63 -8.27
C THR A 84 5.00 5.65 -7.49
N ARG A 85 4.52 6.85 -7.13
CA ARG A 85 3.23 7.03 -6.46
C ARG A 85 2.06 6.71 -7.38
N ASP A 86 2.14 7.04 -8.66
CA ASP A 86 1.09 6.72 -9.63
C ASP A 86 0.96 5.19 -9.78
N PHE A 87 2.08 4.46 -9.87
CA PHE A 87 2.05 2.98 -9.85
C PHE A 87 1.43 2.42 -8.56
N LEU A 88 1.71 3.04 -7.41
CA LEU A 88 1.11 2.62 -6.14
C LEU A 88 -0.42 2.77 -6.16
N VAL A 89 -0.95 3.82 -6.80
CA VAL A 89 -2.39 4.03 -6.96
C VAL A 89 -2.98 2.94 -7.85
N ASP A 90 -2.36 2.68 -9.01
CA ASP A 90 -2.80 1.63 -9.95
C ASP A 90 -2.86 0.26 -9.27
N ASP A 91 -1.85 -0.09 -8.48
CA ASP A 91 -1.79 -1.36 -7.73
C ASP A 91 -2.92 -1.48 -6.71
N VAL A 92 -3.21 -0.41 -5.96
CA VAL A 92 -4.32 -0.41 -4.98
C VAL A 92 -5.66 -0.58 -5.67
N GLU A 93 -5.85 0.05 -6.84
CA GLU A 93 -7.07 -0.09 -7.63
C GLU A 93 -7.24 -1.51 -8.16
N PHE A 94 -6.17 -2.10 -8.68
CA PHE A 94 -6.16 -3.50 -9.12
C PHE A 94 -6.51 -4.46 -7.98
N GLU A 95 -5.89 -4.27 -6.81
CA GLU A 95 -6.16 -5.07 -5.62
C GLU A 95 -7.61 -4.93 -5.15
N ARG A 96 -8.19 -3.72 -5.19
CA ARG A 96 -9.61 -3.51 -4.85
C ARG A 96 -10.55 -4.30 -5.77
N LEU A 97 -10.31 -4.29 -7.08
CA LEU A 97 -11.09 -5.05 -8.06
C LEU A 97 -10.98 -6.56 -7.81
N ARG A 98 -9.77 -7.04 -7.51
CA ARG A 98 -9.49 -8.44 -7.19
C ARG A 98 -10.17 -8.88 -5.88
N CYS A 99 -10.05 -8.11 -4.81
CA CYS A 99 -10.69 -8.44 -3.54
C CYS A 99 -12.23 -8.40 -3.65
N ALA A 100 -12.80 -7.44 -4.41
CA ALA A 100 -14.24 -7.37 -4.67
C ALA A 100 -14.76 -8.62 -5.39
N SER A 101 -14.08 -9.04 -6.46
CA SER A 101 -14.44 -10.27 -7.19
C SER A 101 -14.32 -11.54 -6.33
N ALA A 102 -13.26 -11.66 -5.52
CA ALA A 102 -13.11 -12.79 -4.59
C ALA A 102 -14.21 -12.85 -3.51
N SER A 103 -14.66 -11.69 -3.01
CA SER A 103 -15.74 -11.61 -2.02
C SER A 103 -17.11 -12.04 -2.59
N LEU A 104 -17.39 -11.72 -3.86
CA LEU A 104 -18.58 -12.17 -4.59
C LEU A 104 -18.59 -13.69 -4.76
N VAL A 105 -17.44 -14.28 -5.13
CA VAL A 105 -17.29 -15.73 -5.30
C VAL A 105 -17.50 -16.48 -3.98
N SER A 106 -16.95 -15.97 -2.88
CA SER A 106 -17.13 -16.56 -1.55
C SER A 106 -18.58 -16.52 -1.08
N SER A 107 -19.35 -15.52 -1.51
CA SER A 107 -20.77 -15.37 -1.16
C SER A 107 -21.69 -16.31 -1.95
N GLN A 108 -21.29 -16.75 -3.14
CA GLN A 108 -22.12 -17.56 -4.04
C GLN A 108 -21.93 -19.08 -3.86
N LEU A 109 -20.76 -19.54 -3.40
CA LEU A 109 -20.43 -20.97 -3.39
C LEU A 109 -20.56 -21.67 -2.03
N GLY A 110 -20.88 -20.97 -0.94
CA GLY A 110 -21.08 -21.57 0.39
C GLY A 110 -19.87 -22.33 0.97
N GLY A 111 -18.73 -22.32 0.28
CA GLY A 111 -17.48 -22.97 0.66
C GLY A 111 -16.50 -21.99 1.30
N THR A 112 -15.44 -22.55 1.91
CA THR A 112 -14.33 -21.81 2.51
C THR A 112 -13.85 -20.70 1.57
N PRO A 113 -13.61 -19.47 2.07
CA PRO A 113 -13.12 -18.41 1.22
C PRO A 113 -11.80 -18.90 0.63
N VAL A 114 -11.72 -18.99 -0.70
CA VAL A 114 -10.43 -19.02 -1.37
C VAL A 114 -9.75 -17.76 -0.87
N THR A 115 -8.74 -17.91 -0.03
CA THR A 115 -7.91 -16.81 0.47
C THR A 115 -7.21 -16.21 -0.74
N ALA A 116 -7.90 -15.37 -1.49
CA ALA A 116 -7.28 -14.35 -2.29
C ALA A 116 -6.61 -13.46 -1.27
N ARG A 117 -5.37 -13.82 -0.90
CA ARG A 117 -4.49 -13.02 -0.06
C ARG A 117 -4.37 -11.69 -0.76
N CYS A 118 -5.16 -10.73 -0.32
CA CYS A 118 -4.96 -9.31 -0.59
C CYS A 118 -3.70 -8.89 0.18
N GLU A 119 -2.57 -9.55 -0.11
CA GLU A 119 -1.26 -9.23 0.40
C GLU A 119 -0.60 -8.38 -0.67
N LYS A 120 -0.14 -7.19 -0.29
CA LYS A 120 0.71 -6.39 -1.16
C LYS A 120 1.93 -7.27 -1.56
N PRO A 121 2.21 -7.47 -2.87
CA PRO A 121 3.37 -8.26 -3.28
C PRO A 121 4.64 -7.66 -2.68
N GLU A 122 5.49 -8.50 -2.08
CA GLU A 122 6.70 -8.08 -1.35
C GLU A 122 7.77 -7.39 -2.24
N GLY A 123 7.50 -7.19 -3.54
CA GLY A 123 8.48 -6.78 -4.54
C GLY A 123 8.56 -5.29 -4.88
N LEU A 124 7.68 -4.42 -4.39
CA LEU A 124 7.67 -3.00 -4.82
C LEU A 124 8.60 -2.06 -4.01
N LEU A 125 9.23 -2.58 -2.96
CA LEU A 125 10.21 -1.85 -2.14
C LEU A 125 11.57 -2.57 -2.07
N GLY A 126 11.89 -3.34 -3.10
CA GLY A 126 13.14 -4.10 -3.20
C GLY A 126 14.09 -3.59 -4.28
N ARG A 127 14.94 -2.62 -3.91
CA ARG A 127 16.09 -2.00 -4.61
C ARG A 127 15.84 -0.68 -5.33
#